data_AF-A0A942TQF8-F1
#
_entry.id   AF-A0A942TQF8-F1
#
_cell.length_a   1.000
_cell.length_b   1.000
_cell.length_c   1.000
_cell.angle_alpha   90.00
_cell.angle_beta   90.00
_cell.angle_gamma   90.00
#
_symmetry.space_group_name_H-M   'P 1'
#
loop_
_entity.id
_entity.type
_entity.pdbx_description
1 polymer ?
#
loop_
_entity_poly.entity_id
_entity_poly.type
_entity_poly.pdbx_seq_one_letter_code
_entity_poly.pdbx_strand_id
1 'polypeptide(L)'
;MESQIVKILENSENRDYEKVIDYDIKGNYIVVIYMSRENEQLNIGFIKMKNGELDWEIGLGGPELSGGYIFISDPMFVNVIIPKEPGVNQVKVFGEYAKQVRYSNDINYWIAYTDKSPNSLDIDYIK
;
A
#
# COMPACT_ATOMS: atom_id res chain seq x y z
N MET A 1 -18.16 0.77 1.66
CA MET A 1 -16.86 0.13 1.93
C MET A 1 -15.88 1.16 2.46
N GLU A 2 -15.45 2.13 1.64
CA GLU A 2 -14.49 3.17 2.06
C GLU A 2 -14.88 3.91 3.35
N SER A 3 -16.15 4.30 3.51
CA SER A 3 -16.65 4.92 4.75
C SER A 3 -16.52 4.05 6.01
N GLN A 4 -16.51 2.71 5.86
CA GLN A 4 -16.26 1.79 6.98
C GLN A 4 -14.76 1.71 7.28
N ILE A 5 -13.90 1.70 6.26
CA ILE A 5 -12.44 1.73 6.41
C ILE A 5 -12.02 3.00 7.15
N VAL A 6 -12.55 4.16 6.75
CA VAL A 6 -12.29 5.45 7.42
C VAL A 6 -12.71 5.39 8.89
N LYS A 7 -13.91 4.89 9.19
CA LYS A 7 -14.36 4.71 10.59
C LYS A 7 -13.43 3.80 11.40
N ILE A 8 -12.93 2.71 10.80
CA ILE A 8 -11.99 1.80 11.45
C ILE A 8 -10.69 2.54 11.79
N LEU A 9 -10.16 3.35 10.87
CA LEU A 9 -8.93 4.12 11.03
C LEU A 9 -9.07 5.29 12.02
N GLU A 10 -10.22 5.99 12.03
CA GLU A 10 -10.48 7.10 12.94
C GLU A 10 -10.70 6.65 14.38
N ASN A 11 -11.33 5.49 14.60
CA ASN A 11 -11.67 4.99 15.93
C ASN A 11 -10.50 4.30 16.67
N SER A 12 -9.30 4.27 16.09
CA SER A 12 -8.14 3.64 16.70
C SER A 12 -7.19 4.67 17.28
N GLU A 13 -7.04 4.68 18.60
CA GLU A 13 -6.29 5.69 19.35
C GLU A 13 -4.80 5.80 18.97
N ASN A 14 -4.22 4.75 18.38
CA ASN A 14 -2.79 4.67 18.09
C ASN A 14 -2.46 4.49 16.60
N ARG A 15 -3.37 4.86 15.69
CA ARG A 15 -3.07 4.79 14.25
C ARG A 15 -2.67 6.15 13.71
N ASP A 16 -1.45 6.16 13.19
CA ASP A 16 -0.87 7.24 12.42
C ASP A 16 -1.60 7.36 11.06
N TYR A 17 -2.78 7.99 11.09
CA TYR A 17 -3.71 8.10 9.97
C TYR A 17 -4.12 9.56 9.76
N GLU A 18 -3.91 10.04 8.53
CA GLU A 18 -4.48 11.30 8.05
C GLU A 18 -5.61 11.05 7.03
N LYS A 19 -5.35 10.21 6.02
CA LYS A 19 -6.26 10.07 4.88
C LYS A 19 -6.15 8.72 4.18
N VAL A 20 -7.28 8.12 3.78
CA VAL A 20 -7.27 6.96 2.88
C VAL A 20 -6.92 7.42 1.45
N ILE A 21 -6.00 6.70 0.81
CA ILE A 21 -5.53 6.95 -0.56
C ILE A 21 -6.15 5.97 -1.55
N ASP A 22 -6.08 4.67 -1.25
CA ASP A 22 -6.68 3.60 -2.06
C ASP A 22 -6.96 2.38 -1.17
N TYR A 23 -7.73 1.44 -1.70
CA TYR A 23 -7.83 0.11 -1.12
C TYR A 23 -8.06 -0.95 -2.20
N ASP A 24 -7.55 -2.15 -1.94
CA ASP A 24 -7.74 -3.32 -2.80
C ASP A 24 -8.25 -4.50 -1.98
N ILE A 25 -9.22 -5.22 -2.53
CA ILE A 25 -9.75 -6.46 -1.92
C ILE A 25 -8.98 -7.64 -2.51
N LYS A 26 -8.31 -8.41 -1.65
CA LYS A 26 -7.51 -9.59 -2.00
C LYS A 26 -7.85 -10.76 -1.10
N GLY A 27 -8.59 -11.72 -1.65
CA GLY A 27 -9.11 -12.84 -0.88
C GLY A 27 -9.94 -12.35 0.31
N ASN A 28 -9.51 -12.72 1.52
CA ASN A 28 -10.18 -12.35 2.76
C ASN A 28 -9.65 -11.05 3.39
N TYR A 29 -8.79 -10.30 2.71
CA TYR A 29 -8.24 -9.06 3.22
C TYR A 29 -8.61 -7.88 2.34
N ILE A 30 -8.77 -6.72 2.97
CA ILE A 30 -8.75 -5.41 2.36
C ILE A 30 -7.39 -4.81 2.71
N VAL A 31 -6.59 -4.54 1.68
CA VAL A 31 -5.33 -3.83 1.81
C VAL A 31 -5.60 -2.36 1.60
N VAL A 32 -5.31 -1.55 2.60
CA VAL A 32 -5.62 -0.12 2.64
C VAL A 32 -4.32 0.66 2.57
N ILE A 33 -4.22 1.57 1.61
CA ILE A 33 -3.11 2.52 1.52
C ILE A 33 -3.61 3.85 2.07
N TYR A 34 -2.92 4.39 3.07
CA TYR A 34 -3.32 5.64 3.73
C TYR A 34 -2.12 6.51 4.05
N MET A 35 -2.33 7.81 4.09
CA MET A 35 -1.33 8.81 4.47
C MET A 35 -1.08 8.75 5.97
N SER A 36 0.19 8.70 6.34
CA SER A 36 0.65 8.98 7.69
C SER A 36 0.33 10.43 8.07
N ARG A 37 -0.03 10.67 9.33
CA ARG A 37 -0.23 12.01 9.92
C ARG A 37 1.09 12.59 10.42
N GLU A 38 1.98 11.73 10.90
CA GLU A 38 3.24 12.13 11.54
C GLU A 38 4.42 12.20 10.57
N ASN A 39 4.34 11.51 9.43
CA ASN A 39 5.45 11.36 8.48
C ASN A 39 4.96 11.57 7.04
N GLU A 40 5.82 12.08 6.16
CA GLU A 40 5.54 12.21 4.72
C GLU A 40 5.68 10.85 4.00
N GLN A 41 4.83 9.89 4.35
CA GLN A 41 4.87 8.53 3.82
C GLN A 41 3.47 7.91 3.61
N LEU A 42 3.43 6.82 2.85
CA LEU A 42 2.27 5.94 2.76
C LEU A 42 2.37 4.82 3.79
N ASN A 43 1.34 4.65 4.61
CA ASN A 43 1.14 3.50 5.48
C ASN A 43 0.27 2.44 4.79
N ILE A 44 0.48 1.17 5.16
CA ILE A 44 -0.24 0.02 4.61
C ILE A 44 -0.96 -0.69 5.75
N GLY A 45 -2.27 -0.83 5.60
CA GLY A 45 -3.16 -1.47 6.56
C GLY A 45 -3.78 -2.74 5.99
N PHE A 46 -4.02 -3.71 6.85
CA PHE A 46 -4.73 -4.94 6.50
C PHE A 46 -5.96 -5.07 7.38
N ILE A 47 -7.11 -5.15 6.73
CA ILE A 47 -8.40 -5.44 7.37
C ILE A 47 -8.83 -6.83 6.91
N LYS A 48 -9.08 -7.75 7.84
CA LYS A 48 -9.61 -9.07 7.53
C LYS A 48 -11.12 -9.04 7.52
N MET A 49 -11.69 -9.63 6.48
CA MET A 49 -13.13 -9.84 6.34
C MET A 49 -13.48 -11.19 6.97
N LYS A 50 -14.30 -11.17 8.03
CA LYS A 50 -14.82 -12.39 8.68
C LYS A 50 -16.34 -12.28 8.80
N ASN A 51 -17.08 -13.17 8.13
CA ASN A 51 -18.54 -13.25 8.26
C ASN A 51 -19.30 -11.92 8.07
N GLY A 52 -18.79 -11.04 7.20
CA GLY A 52 -19.36 -9.71 6.97
C GLY A 52 -18.87 -8.61 7.93
N GLU A 53 -18.05 -8.96 8.92
CA GLU A 53 -17.36 -8.03 9.81
C GLU A 53 -15.96 -7.68 9.27
N LEU A 54 -15.49 -6.49 9.63
CA LEU A 54 -14.21 -5.92 9.22
C LEU A 54 -13.31 -5.74 10.44
N ASP A 55 -12.33 -6.62 10.59
CA ASP A 55 -11.38 -6.60 11.69
C ASP A 55 -10.06 -5.99 11.22
N TRP A 56 -9.58 -4.95 11.89
CA TRP A 56 -8.22 -4.46 11.66
C TRP A 56 -7.20 -5.48 12.19
N GLU A 57 -6.30 -5.94 11.34
CA GLU A 57 -5.28 -6.92 11.75
C GLU A 57 -3.95 -6.23 12.03
N ILE A 58 -3.42 -5.46 11.07
CA ILE A 58 -2.11 -4.81 11.22
C ILE A 58 -2.00 -3.55 10.35
N GLY A 59 -1.20 -2.59 10.84
CA GLY A 59 -0.76 -1.42 10.09
C GLY A 59 0.75 -1.30 10.13
N LEU A 60 1.36 -0.96 9.01
CA LEU A 60 2.81 -0.84 8.84
C LEU A 60 3.13 0.49 8.16
N GLY A 61 4.23 1.13 8.58
CA GLY A 61 4.81 2.22 7.82
C GLY A 61 5.29 1.72 6.46
N GLY A 62 5.21 2.54 5.42
CA GLY A 62 5.59 2.16 4.07
C GLY A 62 6.54 3.17 3.42
N PRO A 63 6.53 3.31 2.09
CA PRO A 63 7.48 4.18 1.40
C PRO A 63 7.19 5.66 1.69
N GLU A 64 8.26 6.42 1.89
CA GLU A 64 8.21 7.89 1.86
C GLU A 64 7.73 8.40 0.50
N LEU A 65 7.02 9.53 0.50
CA LEU A 65 6.59 10.19 -0.75
C LEU A 65 7.77 10.68 -1.60
N SER A 66 8.92 10.91 -0.97
CA SER A 66 10.19 11.24 -1.62
C SER A 66 10.78 10.06 -2.42
N GLY A 67 10.26 8.85 -2.19
CA GLY A 67 10.64 7.63 -2.88
C GLY A 67 11.19 6.55 -1.94
N GLY A 68 10.80 5.32 -2.19
CA GLY A 68 11.14 4.16 -1.38
C GLY A 68 10.31 2.94 -1.77
N TYR A 69 10.45 1.87 -1.00
CA TYR A 69 9.64 0.67 -1.16
C TYR A 69 9.41 -0.01 0.18
N ILE A 70 8.35 -0.80 0.23
CA ILE A 70 8.16 -1.79 1.29
C ILE A 70 7.68 -3.11 0.70
N PHE A 71 8.22 -4.22 1.23
CA PHE A 71 7.81 -5.58 0.90
C PHE A 71 7.28 -6.24 2.17
N ILE A 72 5.97 -6.39 2.24
CA ILE A 72 5.26 -6.99 3.36
C ILE A 72 5.02 -8.45 2.98
N SER A 73 5.22 -9.39 3.91
CA SER A 73 4.97 -10.83 3.68
C SER A 73 3.86 -11.43 4.54
N ASP A 74 3.40 -10.70 5.56
CA ASP A 74 2.38 -11.13 6.52
C ASP A 74 1.39 -9.97 6.72
N PRO A 75 0.06 -10.17 6.51
CA PRO A 75 -0.65 -11.43 6.24
C PRO A 75 -0.59 -11.94 4.80
N MET A 76 -0.04 -11.16 3.88
CA MET A 76 0.17 -11.57 2.49
C MET A 76 1.32 -10.77 1.87
N PHE A 77 1.82 -11.24 0.73
CA PHE A 77 2.86 -10.53 -0.01
C PHE A 77 2.30 -9.31 -0.74
N VAL A 78 2.66 -8.12 -0.25
CA VAL A 78 2.31 -6.83 -0.85
C VAL A 78 3.57 -5.99 -1.00
N ASN A 79 3.75 -5.45 -2.20
CA ASN A 79 4.88 -4.60 -2.54
C ASN A 79 4.33 -3.23 -2.92
N VAL A 80 4.72 -2.18 -2.20
CA VAL A 80 4.36 -0.80 -2.50
C VAL A 80 5.63 -0.02 -2.80
N ILE A 81 5.67 0.63 -3.96
CA ILE A 81 6.88 1.23 -4.52
C ILE A 81 6.57 2.66 -4.97
N ILE A 82 7.37 3.61 -4.49
CA ILE A 82 7.46 4.98 -5.00
C ILE A 82 8.87 5.13 -5.59
N PRO A 83 9.04 5.16 -6.92
CA PRO A 83 10.35 5.32 -7.52
C PRO A 83 11.01 6.64 -7.09
N LYS A 84 12.28 6.59 -6.68
CA LYS A 84 13.07 7.79 -6.37
C LYS A 84 13.43 8.60 -7.62
N GLU A 85 13.56 7.92 -8.76
CA GLU A 85 13.90 8.56 -10.01
C GLU A 85 12.64 9.14 -10.70
N PRO A 86 12.70 10.39 -11.18
CA PRO A 86 11.60 10.95 -11.95
C PRO A 86 11.46 10.25 -13.31
N GLY A 87 10.24 10.33 -13.86
CA GLY A 87 9.95 9.83 -15.21
C GLY A 87 9.73 8.32 -15.31
N VAL A 88 9.62 7.60 -14.20
CA VAL A 88 9.17 6.21 -14.23
C VAL A 88 7.68 6.16 -14.59
N ASN A 89 7.38 5.48 -15.70
CA ASN A 89 6.04 5.33 -16.23
C ASN A 89 5.42 3.98 -15.86
N GLN A 90 6.23 2.93 -15.72
CA GLN A 90 5.76 1.60 -15.33
C GLN A 90 6.77 0.94 -14.38
N VAL A 91 6.27 0.11 -13.48
CA VAL A 91 7.06 -0.76 -12.62
C VAL A 91 6.63 -2.19 -12.88
N LYS A 92 7.60 -3.09 -13.02
CA LYS A 92 7.36 -4.53 -13.00
C LYS A 92 7.93 -5.14 -11.74
N VAL A 93 7.25 -6.17 -11.23
CA VAL A 93 7.72 -7.01 -10.12
C VAL A 93 7.64 -8.45 -10.59
N PHE A 94 8.78 -9.16 -10.59
CA PHE A 94 8.93 -10.48 -11.23
C PHE A 94 8.49 -10.50 -12.71
N GLY A 95 8.77 -9.43 -13.45
CA GLY A 95 8.42 -9.31 -14.87
C GLY A 95 6.97 -8.94 -15.17
N GLU A 96 6.08 -8.95 -14.16
CA GLU A 96 4.67 -8.59 -14.27
C GLU A 96 4.43 -7.12 -13.91
N TYR A 97 3.53 -6.46 -14.64
CA TYR A 97 3.24 -5.04 -14.39
C TYR A 97 2.51 -4.83 -13.07
N ALA A 98 3.07 -3.98 -12.22
CA ALA A 98 2.42 -3.51 -11.00
C ALA A 98 1.28 -2.54 -11.33
N LYS A 99 0.22 -2.55 -10.51
CA LYS A 99 -0.89 -1.58 -10.61
C LYS A 99 -0.36 -0.21 -10.23
N GLN A 100 -0.48 0.76 -11.13
CA GLN A 100 -0.20 2.15 -10.82
C GLN A 100 -1.41 2.81 -10.16
N VAL A 101 -1.20 3.53 -9.07
CA VAL A 101 -2.19 4.36 -8.42
C VAL A 101 -1.74 5.81 -8.47
N ARG A 102 -2.54 6.65 -9.14
CA ARG A 102 -2.35 8.10 -9.23
C ARG A 102 -3.46 8.80 -8.46
N TYR A 103 -3.20 9.14 -7.21
CA TYR A 103 -4.18 9.79 -6.35
C TYR A 103 -4.15 11.32 -6.53
N SER A 104 -2.96 11.89 -6.60
CA SER A 104 -2.72 13.31 -6.87
C SER A 104 -1.43 13.49 -7.67
N ASN A 105 -1.04 14.73 -7.97
CA ASN A 105 0.26 15.00 -8.58
C ASN A 105 1.43 14.57 -7.68
N ASP A 106 1.23 14.62 -6.37
CA ASP A 106 2.26 14.34 -5.37
C ASP A 106 2.22 12.89 -4.86
N ILE A 107 1.10 12.18 -5.04
CA ILE A 107 0.91 10.81 -4.60
C ILE A 107 0.68 9.90 -5.81
N ASN A 108 1.78 9.31 -6.26
CA ASN A 108 1.82 8.33 -7.34
C ASN A 108 2.70 7.15 -6.92
N TYR A 109 2.14 5.95 -6.91
CA TYR A 109 2.84 4.74 -6.48
C TYR A 109 2.42 3.52 -7.29
N TRP A 110 3.19 2.45 -7.14
CA TRP A 110 2.90 1.15 -7.73
C TRP A 110 2.70 0.11 -6.63
N ILE A 111 1.69 -0.74 -6.81
CA ILE A 111 1.38 -1.84 -5.92
C ILE A 111 1.34 -3.16 -6.67
N ALA A 112 1.99 -4.17 -6.12
CA ALA A 112 2.00 -5.53 -6.64
C ALA A 112 1.70 -6.54 -5.53
N TYR A 113 0.90 -7.55 -5.88
CA TYR A 113 0.60 -8.69 -5.02
C TYR A 113 1.31 -9.90 -5.60
N THR A 114 2.17 -10.52 -4.81
CA THR A 114 3.07 -11.60 -5.28
C THR A 114 2.92 -12.85 -4.42
N ASP A 115 3.64 -13.91 -4.73
CA ASP A 115 3.68 -15.14 -3.90
C ASP A 115 4.92 -15.20 -3.00
N LYS A 116 5.85 -14.25 -3.15
CA LYS A 116 7.09 -14.12 -2.40
C LYS A 116 7.58 -12.66 -2.41
N SER A 117 8.43 -12.30 -1.46
CA SER A 117 9.05 -10.96 -1.43
C SER A 117 10.08 -10.82 -2.55
N PRO A 118 10.06 -9.71 -3.31
CA PRO A 118 11.07 -9.40 -4.32
C PRO A 118 12.38 -8.94 -3.67
N ASN A 119 13.47 -9.07 -4.41
CA ASN A 119 14.69 -8.31 -4.19
C ASN A 119 14.85 -7.24 -5.30
N SER A 120 15.95 -6.47 -5.28
CA SER A 120 16.17 -5.38 -6.24
C SER A 120 16.29 -5.84 -7.69
N LEU A 121 16.70 -7.08 -7.97
CA LEU A 121 16.78 -7.64 -9.33
C LEU A 121 15.43 -8.07 -9.87
N ASP A 122 14.43 -8.22 -9.00
CA ASP A 122 13.08 -8.61 -9.39
C ASP A 122 12.20 -7.41 -9.75
N ILE A 123 12.75 -6.18 -9.69
CA ILE A 123 12.01 -4.93 -9.90
C ILE A 123 12.60 -4.17 -11.07
N ASP A 124 11.79 -3.98 -12.11
CA ASP A 124 12.17 -3.18 -13.28
C ASP A 124 11.42 -1.84 -13.29
N TYR A 125 12.17 -0.76 -13.47
CA TYR A 125 11.61 0.59 -13.67
C TYR A 125 11.70 0.95 -15.16
N ILE A 126 10.55 1.26 -15.77
CA ILE A 126 10.43 1.59 -17.18
C ILE A 126 10.09 3.08 -17.31
N LYS A 127 10.92 3.81 -18.04
CA LYS A 127 10.76 5.23 -18.37
C LYS A 127 10.08 5.40 -19.72
#